data_AF-A0A8M1KQZ5-F1
#
_entry.id   AF-A0A8M1KQZ5-F1
#
_cell.length_a   1.000
_cell.length_b   1.000
_cell.length_c   1.000
_cell.angle_alpha   90.00
_cell.angle_beta   90.00
_cell.angle_gamma   90.00
#
_symmetry.space_group_name_H-M   'P 1'
#
loop_
_entity.id
_entity.type
_entity.pdbx_description
1 polymer ?
#
loop_
_entity_poly.entity_id
_entity_poly.type
_entity_poly.pdbx_seq_one_letter_code
_entity_poly.pdbx_strand_id
1 'polypeptide(L)'
;MFDSASKSKTHTLHTSAERVENKLRVCRCEASSSSFFSQVTTEKLFSNLSSILAAHQRFWQEVMRPMLQMARQTGRPFDPLMLEPGCLQFQERFPSYFQYCLEEEKAVDFTRRQMESNPHFNAFLTWVETHPQCSRMRLGDMQAKPHQRITKYPLLLKAILKTTEDPETQDSLKRMLSSINNFVDNIDNHLKQRHEELALFQCAQRIEGFDMMEGMSEEIDKHVREFCQFDLMSPVRGADPEVIRKLLLEDTVKIRGRKDSRVGYSRHVLCEASTHYITSYKVKEKKELYSFFECPVNHIVQ
;
A
#
# COMPACT_ATOMS: atom_id res chain seq x y z
N MET A 1 10.64 21.61 -29.66
CA MET A 1 10.43 20.28 -29.04
C MET A 1 9.60 20.35 -27.76
N PHE A 2 9.84 21.30 -26.84
CA PHE A 2 8.91 21.60 -25.74
C PHE A 2 7.64 22.36 -26.19
N ASP A 3 7.62 23.10 -27.29
CA ASP A 3 6.40 23.87 -27.62
C ASP A 3 5.23 22.97 -28.08
N SER A 4 5.47 22.00 -28.96
CA SER A 4 4.45 21.03 -29.40
C SER A 4 4.31 19.79 -28.49
N ALA A 5 5.40 19.31 -27.87
CA ALA A 5 5.34 18.16 -26.95
C ALA A 5 5.04 18.56 -25.50
N SER A 6 5.37 19.78 -25.04
CA SER A 6 5.00 20.24 -23.70
C SER A 6 3.59 20.79 -23.66
N LYS A 7 3.08 21.49 -24.71
CA LYS A 7 1.62 21.73 -24.86
C LYS A 7 0.81 20.44 -24.75
N SER A 8 1.34 19.31 -25.21
CA SER A 8 0.70 18.00 -25.09
C SER A 8 1.01 17.23 -23.79
N LYS A 9 1.98 17.62 -22.96
CA LYS A 9 2.43 16.82 -21.79
C LYS A 9 2.31 17.53 -20.44
N THR A 10 2.59 18.83 -20.34
CA THR A 10 2.26 19.63 -19.14
C THR A 10 0.75 19.89 -19.05
N HIS A 11 0.06 20.00 -20.18
CA HIS A 11 -1.41 19.93 -20.23
C HIS A 11 -1.92 18.57 -19.76
N THR A 12 -1.19 17.47 -20.01
CA THR A 12 -1.59 16.10 -19.62
C THR A 12 -1.50 15.85 -18.12
N LEU A 13 -0.58 16.47 -17.40
CA LEU A 13 -0.54 16.37 -15.94
C LEU A 13 -1.70 17.12 -15.28
N HIS A 14 -1.98 18.35 -15.71
CA HIS A 14 -3.15 19.10 -15.25
C HIS A 14 -4.46 18.42 -15.63
N THR A 15 -4.60 17.99 -16.90
CA THR A 15 -5.79 17.27 -17.34
C THR A 15 -5.94 15.90 -16.71
N SER A 16 -4.90 15.17 -16.30
CA SER A 16 -5.12 13.91 -15.58
C SER A 16 -5.67 14.11 -14.17
N ALA A 17 -5.25 15.16 -13.45
CA ALA A 17 -5.78 15.48 -12.11
C ALA A 17 -7.18 16.12 -12.22
N GLU A 18 -7.37 17.09 -13.13
CA GLU A 18 -8.69 17.68 -13.43
C GLU A 18 -9.66 16.66 -14.04
N ARG A 19 -9.19 15.66 -14.81
CA ARG A 19 -10.06 14.60 -15.33
C ARG A 19 -10.48 13.68 -14.19
N VAL A 20 -9.60 13.28 -13.27
CA VAL A 20 -9.97 12.47 -12.10
C VAL A 20 -10.94 13.25 -11.21
N GLU A 21 -10.69 14.55 -10.99
CA GLU A 21 -11.55 15.43 -10.19
C GLU A 21 -12.92 15.71 -10.83
N ASN A 22 -12.97 16.09 -12.11
CA ASN A 22 -14.24 16.25 -12.81
C ASN A 22 -15.01 14.93 -12.85
N LYS A 23 -14.32 13.78 -12.98
CA LYS A 23 -14.96 12.45 -12.97
C LYS A 23 -15.52 12.10 -11.59
N LEU A 24 -14.85 12.42 -10.49
CA LEU A 24 -15.39 12.24 -9.13
C LEU A 24 -16.54 13.18 -8.82
N ARG A 25 -16.50 14.40 -9.36
CA ARG A 25 -17.59 15.36 -9.26
C ARG A 25 -18.85 14.85 -9.96
N VAL A 26 -18.70 14.17 -11.10
CA VAL A 26 -19.79 13.45 -11.79
C VAL A 26 -20.31 12.29 -10.94
N CYS A 27 -19.42 11.42 -10.43
CA CYS A 27 -19.80 10.34 -9.49
C CYS A 27 -20.61 10.88 -8.29
N ARG A 28 -20.24 12.06 -7.75
CA ARG A 28 -20.89 12.69 -6.61
C ARG A 28 -22.24 13.33 -6.94
N CYS A 29 -22.37 13.97 -8.10
CA CYS A 29 -23.61 14.62 -8.51
C CYS A 29 -24.73 13.61 -8.78
N GLU A 30 -24.39 12.44 -9.33
CA GLU A 30 -25.39 11.45 -9.75
C GLU A 30 -25.75 10.44 -8.64
N ALA A 31 -24.81 10.14 -7.73
CA ALA A 31 -25.10 9.35 -6.53
C ALA A 31 -26.04 10.08 -5.53
N SER A 32 -26.13 11.41 -5.61
CA SER A 32 -26.99 12.22 -4.72
C SER A 32 -28.47 12.24 -5.12
N SER A 33 -28.83 11.67 -6.28
CA SER A 33 -30.19 11.76 -6.86
C SER A 33 -31.09 10.56 -6.54
N SER A 34 -30.58 9.49 -5.90
CA SER A 34 -31.41 8.33 -5.52
C SER A 34 -31.09 7.85 -4.10
N SER A 35 -32.15 7.66 -3.31
CA SER A 35 -32.10 7.11 -1.94
C SER A 35 -31.45 5.71 -1.85
N PHE A 36 -31.22 5.08 -3.01
CA PHE A 36 -30.53 3.81 -3.20
C PHE A 36 -29.03 3.84 -2.83
N PHE A 37 -28.34 4.98 -3.02
CA PHE A 37 -26.89 5.08 -2.77
C PHE A 37 -26.49 5.39 -1.32
N SER A 38 -27.44 5.47 -0.39
CA SER A 38 -27.15 5.71 1.03
C SER A 38 -26.14 4.70 1.64
N GLN A 39 -25.99 3.51 1.06
CA GLN A 39 -25.05 2.48 1.51
C GLN A 39 -23.67 2.51 0.82
N VAL A 40 -23.57 3.08 -0.38
CA VAL A 40 -22.35 3.14 -1.20
C VAL A 40 -21.84 4.57 -1.19
N THR A 41 -20.83 4.84 -0.36
CA THR A 41 -20.24 6.18 -0.24
C THR A 41 -18.99 6.30 -1.12
N THR A 42 -18.62 7.54 -1.44
CA THR A 42 -17.42 7.84 -2.25
C THR A 42 -16.16 7.30 -1.55
N GLU A 43 -16.12 7.36 -0.23
CA GLU A 43 -14.99 6.91 0.58
C GLU A 43 -14.81 5.38 0.51
N LYS A 44 -15.92 4.61 0.37
CA LYS A 44 -15.83 3.17 0.15
C LYS A 44 -15.33 2.79 -1.24
N LEU A 45 -15.59 3.64 -2.24
CA LEU A 45 -15.17 3.42 -3.62
C LEU A 45 -13.77 3.99 -3.91
N PHE A 46 -13.36 5.05 -3.23
CA PHE A 46 -12.17 5.82 -3.59
C PHE A 46 -11.32 6.25 -2.38
N SER A 47 -11.59 5.75 -1.17
CA SER A 47 -10.86 6.14 0.04
C SER A 47 -10.82 7.68 0.20
N ASN A 48 -9.64 8.25 0.42
CA ASN A 48 -9.37 9.66 0.67
C ASN A 48 -9.03 10.44 -0.60
N LEU A 49 -9.58 10.06 -1.76
CA LEU A 49 -9.26 10.67 -3.05
C LEU A 49 -9.46 12.19 -3.11
N SER A 50 -10.39 12.76 -2.34
CA SER A 50 -10.55 14.21 -2.20
C SER A 50 -9.27 14.89 -1.68
N SER A 51 -8.57 14.27 -0.73
CA SER A 51 -7.30 14.76 -0.19
C SER A 51 -6.18 14.69 -1.22
N ILE A 52 -6.14 13.61 -2.00
CA ILE A 52 -5.18 13.44 -3.11
C ILE A 52 -5.37 14.56 -4.14
N LEU A 53 -6.62 14.82 -4.54
CA LEU A 53 -6.94 15.87 -5.49
C LEU A 53 -6.54 17.25 -4.98
N ALA A 54 -6.89 17.58 -3.74
CA ALA A 54 -6.51 18.85 -3.13
C ALA A 54 -4.99 19.04 -3.11
N ALA A 55 -4.21 17.98 -2.82
CA ALA A 55 -2.76 18.03 -2.89
C ALA A 55 -2.23 18.32 -4.31
N HIS A 56 -2.77 17.65 -5.33
CA HIS A 56 -2.41 17.91 -6.73
C HIS A 56 -2.80 19.31 -7.20
N GLN A 57 -3.95 19.82 -6.77
CA GLN A 57 -4.38 21.18 -7.06
C GLN A 57 -3.43 22.22 -6.48
N ARG A 58 -3.02 22.06 -5.21
CA ARG A 58 -2.03 22.94 -4.58
C ARG A 58 -0.70 22.90 -5.31
N PHE A 59 -0.21 21.69 -5.61
CA PHE A 59 1.02 21.51 -6.39
C PHE A 59 0.94 22.22 -7.75
N TRP A 60 -0.19 22.12 -8.44
CA TRP A 60 -0.40 22.86 -9.68
C TRP A 60 -0.37 24.37 -9.48
N GLN A 61 -1.14 24.89 -8.52
CA GLN A 61 -1.28 26.33 -8.29
C GLN A 61 0.03 26.99 -7.85
N GLU A 62 0.82 26.30 -7.02
CA GLU A 62 2.04 26.83 -6.42
C GLU A 62 3.28 26.64 -7.30
N VAL A 63 3.35 25.57 -8.10
CA VAL A 63 4.58 25.19 -8.83
C VAL A 63 4.37 25.29 -10.34
N MET A 64 3.39 24.55 -10.86
CA MET A 64 3.22 24.40 -12.31
C MET A 64 2.62 25.64 -12.98
N ARG A 65 1.66 26.30 -12.33
CA ARG A 65 0.97 27.48 -12.86
C ARG A 65 1.91 28.69 -12.99
N PRO A 66 2.75 29.04 -11.99
CA PRO A 66 3.73 30.11 -12.13
C PRO A 66 4.74 29.84 -13.26
N MET A 67 5.27 28.62 -13.34
CA MET A 67 6.17 28.21 -14.43
C MET A 67 5.50 28.35 -15.80
N LEU A 68 4.22 27.95 -15.91
CA LEU A 68 3.43 28.10 -17.14
C LEU A 68 3.23 29.57 -17.53
N GLN A 69 2.92 30.43 -16.56
CA GLN A 69 2.72 31.85 -16.80
C GLN A 69 4.01 32.53 -17.25
N MET A 70 5.14 32.21 -16.61
CA MET A 70 6.44 32.77 -16.99
C MET A 70 6.82 32.41 -18.42
N ALA A 71 6.65 31.15 -18.83
CA ALA A 71 6.94 30.74 -20.20
C ALA A 71 6.03 31.44 -21.22
N ARG A 72 4.74 31.65 -20.90
CA ARG A 72 3.80 32.36 -21.77
C ARG A 72 4.13 33.85 -21.91
N GLN A 73 4.56 34.50 -20.82
CA GLN A 73 4.90 35.92 -20.82
C GLN A 73 6.23 36.20 -21.51
N THR A 74 7.22 35.34 -21.30
CA THR A 74 8.60 35.56 -21.80
C THR A 74 8.86 34.90 -23.16
N GLY A 75 8.01 33.97 -23.59
CA GLY A 75 8.24 33.12 -24.76
C GLY A 75 9.39 32.12 -24.59
N ARG A 76 10.01 32.04 -23.41
CA ARG A 76 11.12 31.13 -23.13
C ARG A 76 10.61 29.71 -22.84
N PRO A 77 11.44 28.67 -23.09
CA PRO A 77 11.16 27.32 -22.63
C PRO A 77 10.94 27.25 -21.12
N PHE A 78 10.32 26.16 -20.65
CA PHE A 78 10.21 25.92 -19.21
C PHE A 78 11.58 25.78 -18.58
N ASP A 79 11.76 26.49 -17.47
CA ASP A 79 12.92 26.35 -16.59
C ASP A 79 12.68 25.18 -15.61
N PRO A 80 13.44 24.08 -15.70
CA PRO A 80 13.30 22.93 -14.81
C PRO A 80 13.58 23.27 -13.34
N LEU A 81 14.38 24.29 -13.05
CA LEU A 81 14.72 24.68 -11.67
C LEU A 81 13.50 25.20 -10.90
N MET A 82 12.49 25.72 -11.60
CA MET A 82 11.22 26.13 -10.98
C MET A 82 10.44 24.98 -10.35
N LEU A 83 10.74 23.72 -10.71
CA LEU A 83 10.12 22.54 -10.11
C LEU A 83 10.73 22.19 -8.75
N GLU A 84 11.96 22.63 -8.46
CA GLU A 84 12.74 22.18 -7.31
C GLU A 84 12.04 22.37 -5.96
N PRO A 85 11.48 23.56 -5.63
CA PRO A 85 10.79 23.75 -4.36
C PRO A 85 9.58 22.81 -4.20
N GLY A 86 8.91 22.47 -5.31
CA GLY A 86 7.78 21.55 -5.31
C GLY A 86 8.21 20.10 -5.20
N CYS A 87 9.25 19.71 -5.95
CA CYS A 87 9.72 18.34 -6.06
C CYS A 87 10.47 17.85 -4.82
N LEU A 88 11.23 18.72 -4.14
CA LEU A 88 11.91 18.36 -2.89
C LEU A 88 10.97 18.22 -1.70
N GLN A 89 9.72 18.69 -1.82
CA GLN A 89 8.70 18.66 -0.77
C GLN A 89 7.62 17.61 -1.01
N PHE A 90 7.91 16.55 -1.78
CA PHE A 90 6.89 15.56 -2.15
C PHE A 90 6.30 14.85 -0.93
N GLN A 91 7.11 14.58 0.09
CA GLN A 91 6.68 13.91 1.31
C GLN A 91 5.67 14.74 2.10
N GLU A 92 5.87 16.05 2.19
CA GLU A 92 5.01 17.00 2.88
C GLU A 92 3.76 17.34 2.06
N ARG A 93 3.88 17.36 0.72
CA ARG A 93 2.79 17.73 -0.19
C ARG A 93 1.81 16.60 -0.44
N PHE A 94 2.28 15.35 -0.47
CA PHE A 94 1.49 14.19 -0.85
C PHE A 94 1.29 13.12 0.26
N PRO A 95 1.21 13.46 1.57
CA PRO A 95 1.12 12.43 2.63
C PRO A 95 -0.16 11.60 2.54
N SER A 96 -1.22 12.12 1.91
CA SER A 96 -2.48 11.41 1.67
C SER A 96 -2.31 10.13 0.84
N TYR A 97 -1.23 9.99 0.08
CA TYR A 97 -0.94 8.79 -0.70
C TYR A 97 -0.70 7.53 0.14
N PHE A 98 -0.12 7.67 1.34
CA PHE A 98 0.10 6.53 2.23
C PHE A 98 -1.22 5.84 2.61
N GLN A 99 -2.24 6.63 2.91
CA GLN A 99 -3.57 6.12 3.21
C GLN A 99 -4.27 5.61 1.94
N TYR A 100 -4.21 6.35 0.84
CA TYR A 100 -4.88 5.97 -0.40
C TYR A 100 -4.42 4.58 -0.87
N CYS A 101 -3.12 4.36 -0.97
CA CYS A 101 -2.58 3.09 -1.46
C CYS A 101 -2.87 1.94 -0.47
N LEU A 102 -2.97 2.21 0.83
CA LEU A 102 -3.30 1.19 1.84
C LEU A 102 -4.76 0.73 1.77
N GLU A 103 -5.65 1.65 1.40
CA GLU A 103 -7.08 1.38 1.30
C GLU A 103 -7.55 1.02 -0.12
N GLU A 104 -6.71 1.22 -1.14
CA GLU A 104 -7.02 0.96 -2.55
C GLU A 104 -7.52 -0.48 -2.76
N GLU A 105 -6.81 -1.47 -2.22
CA GLU A 105 -7.21 -2.88 -2.36
C GLU A 105 -8.61 -3.11 -1.77
N LYS A 106 -8.89 -2.57 -0.57
CA LYS A 106 -10.20 -2.69 0.08
C LYS A 106 -11.32 -2.04 -0.75
N ALA A 107 -11.05 -0.89 -1.37
CA ALA A 107 -12.01 -0.17 -2.20
C ALA A 107 -12.32 -0.91 -3.52
N VAL A 108 -11.28 -1.46 -4.17
CA VAL A 108 -11.42 -2.33 -5.35
C VAL A 108 -12.24 -3.57 -5.00
N ASP A 109 -11.92 -4.20 -3.87
CA ASP A 109 -12.54 -5.44 -3.44
C ASP A 109 -14.01 -5.24 -3.00
N PHE A 110 -14.32 -4.09 -2.36
CA PHE A 110 -15.69 -3.65 -2.11
C PHE A 110 -16.47 -3.47 -3.42
N THR A 111 -15.87 -2.79 -4.40
CA THR A 111 -16.47 -2.56 -5.72
C THR A 111 -16.82 -3.86 -6.40
N ARG A 112 -15.88 -4.82 -6.43
CA ARG A 112 -16.08 -6.16 -6.99
C ARG A 112 -17.26 -6.87 -6.33
N ARG A 113 -17.32 -6.89 -4.99
CA ARG A 113 -18.43 -7.52 -4.24
C ARG A 113 -19.77 -6.85 -4.54
N GLN A 114 -19.81 -5.53 -4.67
CA GLN A 114 -21.04 -4.82 -5.05
C GLN A 114 -21.47 -5.15 -6.48
N MET A 115 -20.54 -5.29 -7.43
CA MET A 115 -20.88 -5.70 -8.80
C MET A 115 -21.45 -7.12 -8.88
N GLU A 116 -20.98 -8.04 -8.04
CA GLU A 116 -21.43 -9.44 -7.97
C GLU A 116 -22.79 -9.57 -7.27
N SER A 117 -23.00 -8.83 -6.18
CA SER A 117 -24.16 -9.01 -5.30
C SER A 117 -25.31 -8.03 -5.54
N ASN A 118 -25.06 -6.90 -6.21
CA ASN A 118 -26.02 -5.81 -6.37
C ASN A 118 -26.24 -5.45 -7.85
N PRO A 119 -27.28 -6.00 -8.50
CA PRO A 119 -27.58 -5.72 -9.91
C PRO A 119 -27.83 -4.24 -10.22
N HIS A 120 -28.41 -3.49 -9.28
CA HIS A 120 -28.64 -2.05 -9.46
C HIS A 120 -27.33 -1.26 -9.43
N PHE A 121 -26.38 -1.64 -8.57
CA PHE A 121 -25.04 -1.06 -8.58
C PHE A 121 -24.32 -1.33 -9.91
N ASN A 122 -24.44 -2.54 -10.45
CA ASN A 122 -23.85 -2.89 -11.74
C ASN A 122 -24.47 -2.08 -12.90
N ALA A 123 -25.80 -1.92 -12.91
CA ALA A 123 -26.49 -1.09 -13.91
C ALA A 123 -26.07 0.39 -13.83
N PHE A 124 -25.99 0.94 -12.61
CA PHE A 124 -25.48 2.29 -12.37
C PHE A 124 -24.04 2.45 -12.86
N LEU A 125 -23.16 1.53 -12.48
CA LEU A 125 -21.76 1.58 -12.86
C LEU A 125 -21.59 1.51 -14.38
N THR A 126 -22.34 0.63 -15.05
CA THR A 126 -22.36 0.55 -16.52
C THR A 126 -22.78 1.87 -17.14
N TRP A 127 -23.83 2.50 -16.61
CA TRP A 127 -24.29 3.80 -17.07
C TRP A 127 -23.20 4.88 -16.90
N VAL A 128 -22.54 4.95 -15.74
CA VAL A 128 -21.41 5.86 -15.48
C VAL A 128 -20.27 5.61 -16.48
N GLU A 129 -19.87 4.37 -16.70
CA GLU A 129 -18.75 4.02 -17.58
C GLU A 129 -19.05 4.35 -19.05
N THR A 130 -20.32 4.31 -19.46
CA THR A 130 -20.77 4.71 -20.79
C THR A 130 -20.89 6.22 -20.99
N HIS A 131 -20.81 7.01 -19.91
CA HIS A 131 -20.94 8.46 -20.00
C HIS A 131 -19.81 9.06 -20.86
N PRO A 132 -20.08 10.02 -21.77
CA PRO A 132 -19.07 10.57 -22.69
C PRO A 132 -17.83 11.12 -21.99
N GLN A 133 -17.99 11.70 -20.80
CA GLN A 133 -16.89 12.24 -20.00
C GLN A 133 -16.03 11.14 -19.33
N CYS A 134 -16.54 9.90 -19.23
CA CYS A 134 -15.80 8.75 -18.70
C CYS A 134 -14.83 8.17 -19.72
N SER A 135 -14.93 8.52 -21.01
CA SER A 135 -14.06 8.01 -22.08
C SER A 135 -13.97 6.48 -22.09
N ARG A 136 -15.06 5.79 -21.69
CA ARG A 136 -15.14 4.33 -21.54
C ARG A 136 -14.13 3.72 -20.55
N MET A 137 -13.67 4.51 -19.57
CA MET A 137 -12.78 4.03 -18.51
C MET A 137 -13.58 3.23 -17.47
N ARG A 138 -13.07 2.07 -17.07
CA ARG A 138 -13.70 1.26 -16.02
C ARG A 138 -13.40 1.84 -14.64
N LEU A 139 -14.26 1.59 -13.65
CA LEU A 139 -14.04 2.10 -12.28
C LEU A 139 -12.71 1.61 -11.68
N GLY A 140 -12.32 0.36 -11.90
CA GLY A 140 -11.00 -0.13 -11.46
C GLY A 140 -9.83 0.66 -12.05
N ASP A 141 -9.93 1.06 -13.33
CA ASP A 141 -8.91 1.90 -13.97
C ASP A 141 -8.87 3.31 -13.37
N MET A 142 -9.99 3.80 -12.85
CA MET A 142 -10.08 5.10 -12.15
C MET A 142 -9.45 5.01 -10.76
N GLN A 143 -9.73 3.94 -10.01
CA GLN A 143 -9.14 3.66 -8.69
C GLN A 143 -7.61 3.55 -8.78
N ALA A 144 -7.07 2.97 -9.85
CA ALA A 144 -5.63 2.89 -10.06
C ALA A 144 -4.95 4.22 -10.47
N LYS A 145 -5.71 5.28 -10.85
CA LYS A 145 -5.13 6.53 -11.39
C LYS A 145 -4.20 7.24 -10.41
N PRO A 146 -4.53 7.42 -9.12
CA PRO A 146 -3.66 8.11 -8.19
C PRO A 146 -2.30 7.44 -8.06
N HIS A 147 -2.26 6.12 -7.87
CA HIS A 147 -1.01 5.37 -7.78
C HIS A 147 -0.22 5.42 -9.10
N GLN A 148 -0.90 5.24 -10.25
CA GLN A 148 -0.29 5.44 -11.57
C GLN A 148 0.27 6.86 -11.74
N ARG A 149 -0.33 7.87 -11.10
CA ARG A 149 0.11 9.25 -11.20
C ARG A 149 1.38 9.48 -10.41
N ILE A 150 1.43 9.07 -9.14
CA ILE A 150 2.59 9.38 -8.30
C ILE A 150 3.87 8.74 -8.86
N THR A 151 3.76 7.53 -9.44
CA THR A 151 4.86 6.82 -10.11
C THR A 151 5.29 7.43 -11.45
N LYS A 152 4.55 8.39 -12.03
CA LYS A 152 4.91 9.05 -13.29
C LYS A 152 5.86 10.23 -13.10
N TYR A 153 5.88 10.88 -11.94
CA TYR A 153 6.76 12.03 -11.70
C TYR A 153 8.25 11.69 -11.89
N PRO A 154 8.77 10.56 -11.37
CA PRO A 154 10.16 10.16 -11.65
C PRO A 154 10.45 9.99 -13.14
N LEU A 155 9.51 9.41 -13.90
CA LEU A 155 9.68 9.19 -15.33
C LEU A 155 9.73 10.49 -16.13
N LEU A 156 8.94 11.48 -15.71
CA LEU A 156 8.94 12.82 -16.31
C LEU A 156 10.23 13.57 -16.02
N LEU A 157 10.71 13.56 -14.77
CA LEU A 157 11.99 14.18 -14.42
C LEU A 157 13.17 13.50 -15.13
N LYS A 158 13.18 12.16 -15.25
CA LYS A 158 14.17 11.42 -16.04
C LYS A 158 14.18 11.86 -17.51
N ALA A 159 13.01 12.08 -18.10
CA ALA A 159 12.90 12.53 -19.49
C ALA A 159 13.44 13.96 -19.66
N ILE A 160 13.21 14.85 -18.70
CA ILE A 160 13.78 16.22 -18.69
C ILE A 160 15.29 16.15 -18.56
N LEU A 161 15.80 15.40 -17.57
CA LEU A 161 17.23 15.22 -17.31
C LEU A 161 17.99 14.73 -18.55
N LYS A 162 17.41 13.80 -19.33
CA LYS A 162 18.01 13.30 -20.57
C LYS A 162 18.21 14.39 -21.64
N THR A 163 17.41 15.45 -21.60
CA THR A 163 17.45 16.57 -22.56
C THR A 163 18.13 17.82 -22.03
N THR A 164 18.60 17.81 -20.78
CA THR A 164 19.28 18.95 -20.15
C THR A 164 20.79 18.81 -20.35
N GLU A 165 21.43 19.86 -20.87
CA GLU A 165 22.89 19.89 -21.08
C GLU A 165 23.64 20.57 -19.93
N ASP A 166 23.00 21.54 -19.27
CA ASP A 166 23.60 22.33 -18.20
C ASP A 166 23.87 21.48 -16.92
N PRO A 167 25.13 21.39 -16.45
CA PRO A 167 25.51 20.56 -15.30
C PRO A 167 24.79 20.92 -14.00
N GLU A 168 24.64 22.22 -13.69
CA GLU A 168 24.00 22.68 -12.45
C GLU A 168 22.51 22.30 -12.42
N THR A 169 21.83 22.44 -13.56
CA THR A 169 20.45 22.01 -13.75
C THR A 169 20.32 20.49 -13.68
N GLN A 170 21.26 19.75 -14.26
CA GLN A 170 21.29 18.28 -14.15
C GLN A 170 21.40 17.82 -12.70
N ASP A 171 22.26 18.44 -11.90
CA ASP A 171 22.44 18.06 -10.50
C ASP A 171 21.19 18.36 -9.65
N SER A 172 20.53 19.50 -9.91
CA SER A 172 19.25 19.82 -9.28
C SER A 172 18.14 18.82 -9.69
N LEU A 173 18.10 18.41 -10.95
CA LEU A 173 17.20 17.35 -11.44
C LEU A 173 17.47 15.99 -10.80
N LYS A 174 18.74 15.61 -10.58
CA LYS A 174 19.10 14.37 -9.86
C LYS A 174 18.64 14.42 -8.41
N ARG A 175 18.80 15.56 -7.71
CA ARG A 175 18.31 15.75 -6.34
C ARG A 175 16.79 15.62 -6.25
N MET A 176 16.05 16.31 -7.14
CA MET A 176 14.60 16.16 -7.23
C MET A 176 14.18 14.72 -7.51
N LEU A 177 14.84 14.05 -8.46
CA LEU A 177 14.53 12.67 -8.82
C LEU A 177 14.76 11.71 -7.64
N SER A 178 15.85 11.89 -6.90
CA SER A 178 16.13 11.11 -5.68
C SER A 178 15.04 11.32 -4.63
N SER A 179 14.65 12.57 -4.35
CA SER A 179 13.58 12.89 -3.39
C SER A 179 12.25 12.23 -3.77
N ILE A 180 11.82 12.31 -5.03
CA ILE A 180 10.55 11.71 -5.47
C ILE A 180 10.62 10.18 -5.47
N ASN A 181 11.75 9.56 -5.90
CA ASN A 181 11.89 8.10 -5.82
C ASN A 181 11.81 7.63 -4.37
N ASN A 182 12.55 8.27 -3.45
CA ASN A 182 12.48 7.95 -2.03
C ASN A 182 11.05 8.04 -1.50
N PHE A 183 10.28 9.05 -1.92
CA PHE A 183 8.87 9.15 -1.53
C PHE A 183 8.01 7.99 -2.05
N VAL A 184 8.17 7.60 -3.32
CA VAL A 184 7.44 6.46 -3.89
C VAL A 184 7.86 5.15 -3.21
N ASP A 185 9.15 4.93 -3.00
CA ASP A 185 9.69 3.76 -2.31
C ASP A 185 9.20 3.70 -0.85
N ASN A 186 9.07 4.86 -0.19
CA ASN A 186 8.50 4.93 1.16
C ASN A 186 7.04 4.51 1.20
N ILE A 187 6.23 4.85 0.19
CA ILE A 187 4.84 4.37 0.08
C ILE A 187 4.85 2.84 -0.03
N ASP A 188 5.65 2.28 -0.94
CA ASP A 188 5.72 0.84 -1.15
C ASP A 188 6.20 0.08 0.10
N ASN A 189 7.22 0.60 0.77
CA ASN A 189 7.73 0.05 2.03
C ASN A 189 6.67 0.11 3.14
N HIS A 190 5.93 1.21 3.26
CA HIS A 190 4.84 1.33 4.23
C HIS A 190 3.72 0.33 3.95
N LEU A 191 3.34 0.11 2.67
CA LEU A 191 2.34 -0.89 2.31
C LEU A 191 2.80 -2.30 2.67
N LYS A 192 4.03 -2.63 2.30
CA LYS A 192 4.65 -3.92 2.63
C LYS A 192 4.65 -4.16 4.13
N GLN A 193 5.09 -3.18 4.92
CA GLN A 193 5.10 -3.25 6.38
C GLN A 193 3.68 -3.48 6.94
N ARG A 194 2.68 -2.76 6.45
CA ARG A 194 1.29 -2.94 6.90
C ARG A 194 0.73 -4.32 6.57
N HIS A 195 1.08 -4.88 5.41
CA HIS A 195 0.69 -6.24 5.04
C HIS A 195 1.37 -7.29 5.92
N GLU A 196 2.66 -7.11 6.21
CA GLU A 196 3.42 -7.97 7.12
C GLU A 196 2.84 -7.93 8.56
N GLU A 197 2.52 -6.74 9.07
CA GLU A 197 1.87 -6.52 10.38
C GLU A 197 0.50 -7.23 10.44
N LEU A 198 -0.31 -7.08 9.39
CA LEU A 198 -1.64 -7.72 9.33
C LEU A 198 -1.52 -9.25 9.25
N ALA A 199 -0.59 -9.77 8.46
CA ALA A 199 -0.35 -11.21 8.36
C ALA A 199 0.12 -11.79 9.70
N LEU A 200 1.04 -11.10 10.38
CA LEU A 200 1.49 -11.47 11.72
C LEU A 200 0.33 -11.45 12.72
N PHE A 201 -0.49 -10.40 12.71
CA PHE A 201 -1.66 -10.29 13.60
C PHE A 201 -2.66 -11.42 13.36
N GLN A 202 -2.96 -11.74 12.11
CA GLN A 202 -3.82 -12.87 11.77
C GLN A 202 -3.23 -14.21 12.22
N CYS A 203 -1.90 -14.36 12.14
CA CYS A 203 -1.20 -15.52 12.67
C CYS A 203 -1.34 -15.60 14.19
N ALA A 204 -1.07 -14.50 14.91
CA ALA A 204 -1.20 -14.42 16.35
C ALA A 204 -2.61 -14.79 16.84
N GLN A 205 -3.66 -14.37 16.13
CA GLN A 205 -5.04 -14.72 16.49
C GLN A 205 -5.38 -16.22 16.40
N ARG A 206 -4.62 -17.01 15.62
CA ARG A 206 -4.85 -18.46 15.49
C ARG A 206 -4.18 -19.26 16.59
N ILE A 207 -3.14 -18.71 17.21
CA ILE A 207 -2.31 -19.39 18.19
C ILE A 207 -2.96 -19.27 19.56
N GLU A 208 -3.52 -20.38 20.08
CA GLU A 208 -4.29 -20.38 21.33
C GLU A 208 -3.45 -20.69 22.59
N GLY A 209 -2.23 -21.23 22.46
CA GLY A 209 -1.39 -21.55 23.61
C GLY A 209 -0.24 -22.53 23.36
N PHE A 210 0.62 -22.68 24.37
CA PHE A 210 1.76 -23.60 24.34
C PHE A 210 1.29 -25.06 24.35
N ASP A 211 1.93 -25.89 23.52
CA ASP A 211 1.68 -27.31 23.45
C ASP A 211 2.33 -28.07 24.61
N MET A 212 1.53 -28.89 25.30
CA MET A 212 1.97 -29.67 26.45
C MET A 212 2.46 -31.04 26.00
N MET A 213 3.68 -31.39 26.37
CA MET A 213 4.23 -32.72 26.08
C MET A 213 3.47 -33.79 26.88
N GLU A 214 3.02 -34.88 26.24
CA GLU A 214 2.33 -35.99 26.92
C GLU A 214 3.21 -36.56 28.06
N GLY A 215 2.71 -36.49 29.30
CA GLY A 215 3.35 -37.12 30.49
C GLY A 215 3.73 -36.19 31.66
N MET A 216 3.39 -34.89 31.62
CA MET A 216 3.63 -33.94 32.72
C MET A 216 2.47 -33.90 33.73
N SER A 217 2.75 -33.54 34.99
CA SER A 217 1.70 -33.40 36.03
C SER A 217 0.94 -32.08 35.88
N GLU A 218 -0.32 -32.02 36.34
CA GLU A 218 -1.15 -30.80 36.28
C GLU A 218 -0.49 -29.59 36.97
N GLU A 219 0.29 -29.81 38.04
CA GLU A 219 1.01 -28.72 38.69
C GLU A 219 2.16 -28.19 37.82
N ILE A 220 2.94 -29.08 37.19
CA ILE A 220 4.03 -28.69 36.28
C ILE A 220 3.43 -27.97 35.07
N ASP A 221 2.31 -28.47 34.55
CA ASP A 221 1.60 -27.88 33.44
C ASP A 221 1.14 -26.45 33.71
N LYS A 222 0.61 -26.20 34.91
CA LYS A 222 0.20 -24.87 35.33
C LYS A 222 1.40 -23.90 35.38
N HIS A 223 2.52 -24.34 35.96
CA HIS A 223 3.73 -23.51 36.02
C HIS A 223 4.30 -23.25 34.61
N VAL A 224 4.41 -24.28 33.76
CA VAL A 224 4.92 -24.12 32.38
C VAL A 224 4.06 -23.15 31.58
N ARG A 225 2.73 -23.21 31.69
CA ARG A 225 1.85 -22.23 31.00
C ARG A 225 2.02 -20.81 31.50
N GLU A 226 2.28 -20.60 32.78
CA GLU A 226 2.59 -19.28 33.35
C GLU A 226 3.91 -18.71 32.79
N PHE A 227 4.91 -19.56 32.55
CA PHE A 227 6.21 -19.15 31.98
C PHE A 227 6.23 -19.09 30.44
N CYS A 228 5.39 -19.86 29.76
CA CYS A 228 5.38 -19.98 28.30
C CYS A 228 4.32 -19.12 27.61
N GLN A 229 3.92 -17.97 28.19
CA GLN A 229 3.04 -17.01 27.52
C GLN A 229 3.80 -16.23 26.45
N PHE A 230 3.61 -16.61 25.20
CA PHE A 230 4.20 -15.91 24.07
C PHE A 230 3.16 -15.12 23.33
N ASP A 231 3.40 -13.82 23.23
CA ASP A 231 2.62 -12.96 22.37
C ASP A 231 3.48 -12.53 21.17
N LEU A 232 3.10 -13.03 19.99
CA LEU A 232 3.70 -12.66 18.70
C LEU A 232 3.67 -11.15 18.44
N MET A 233 2.71 -10.43 19.03
CA MET A 233 2.52 -8.99 18.87
C MET A 233 3.27 -8.15 19.91
N SER A 234 3.80 -8.76 20.96
CA SER A 234 4.57 -8.05 21.99
C SER A 234 5.87 -7.45 21.43
N PRO A 235 6.44 -6.38 22.00
CA PRO A 235 7.76 -5.90 21.59
C PRO A 235 8.83 -6.99 21.69
N VAL A 236 9.80 -6.99 20.78
CA VAL A 236 10.93 -7.91 20.87
C VAL A 236 11.82 -7.51 22.05
N ARG A 237 11.94 -8.39 23.05
CA ARG A 237 12.82 -8.16 24.19
C ARG A 237 14.27 -7.99 23.72
N GLY A 238 14.91 -6.90 24.12
CA GLY A 238 16.30 -6.61 23.80
C GLY A 238 16.54 -5.98 22.42
N ALA A 239 15.49 -5.77 21.61
CA ALA A 239 15.56 -4.98 20.39
C ALA A 239 15.12 -3.54 20.62
N ASP A 240 15.40 -2.67 19.64
CA ASP A 240 14.86 -1.31 19.63
C ASP A 240 13.31 -1.34 19.61
N PRO A 241 12.60 -0.46 20.36
CA PRO A 241 11.14 -0.42 20.40
C PRO A 241 10.45 -0.26 19.03
N GLU A 242 11.13 0.29 18.02
CA GLU A 242 10.62 0.43 16.66
C GLU A 242 10.67 -0.87 15.85
N VAL A 243 11.40 -1.88 16.35
CA VAL A 243 11.53 -3.19 15.68
C VAL A 243 10.27 -4.02 15.91
N ILE A 244 9.51 -4.21 14.83
CA ILE A 244 8.38 -5.13 14.77
C ILE A 244 8.81 -6.51 14.25
N ARG A 245 8.16 -7.57 14.73
CA ARG A 245 8.34 -8.92 14.15
C ARG A 245 7.79 -8.95 12.73
N LYS A 246 8.44 -9.71 11.85
CA LYS A 246 7.98 -9.94 10.48
C LYS A 246 7.75 -11.41 10.24
N LEU A 247 6.61 -11.78 9.67
CA LEU A 247 6.36 -13.15 9.24
C LEU A 247 7.18 -13.43 7.98
N LEU A 248 8.20 -14.29 8.08
CA LEU A 248 9.09 -14.67 6.97
C LEU A 248 8.54 -15.82 6.14
N LEU A 249 7.99 -16.84 6.83
CA LEU A 249 7.50 -18.04 6.18
C LEU A 249 6.36 -18.63 7.00
N GLU A 250 5.28 -18.98 6.33
CA GLU A 250 4.21 -19.83 6.86
C GLU A 250 4.02 -20.99 5.89
N ASP A 251 4.40 -22.21 6.30
CA ASP A 251 4.27 -23.40 5.46
C ASP A 251 3.69 -24.59 6.24
N THR A 252 2.93 -25.45 5.56
CA THR A 252 2.32 -26.65 6.14
C THR A 252 3.15 -27.87 5.79
N VAL A 253 3.91 -28.37 6.76
CA VAL A 253 4.77 -29.54 6.63
C VAL A 253 4.04 -30.78 7.17
N LYS A 254 4.14 -31.88 6.44
CA LYS A 254 3.62 -33.18 6.86
C LYS A 254 4.58 -33.81 7.87
N ILE A 255 4.17 -33.93 9.13
CA ILE A 255 4.97 -34.62 10.15
C ILE A 255 4.57 -36.09 10.20
N ARG A 256 5.56 -36.96 10.04
CA ARG A 256 5.41 -38.41 10.22
C ARG A 256 5.87 -38.77 11.63
N GLY A 257 4.94 -39.16 12.49
CA GLY A 257 5.25 -39.65 13.84
C GLY A 257 6.12 -40.91 13.82
N ARG A 258 6.81 -41.20 14.95
CA ARG A 258 7.53 -42.46 15.14
C ARG A 258 6.54 -43.58 15.47
N LYS A 259 6.48 -44.58 14.58
CA LYS A 259 5.72 -45.85 14.64
C LYS A 259 4.23 -45.71 14.99
N ASP A 260 3.38 -46.00 14.00
CA ASP A 260 1.91 -46.14 14.05
C ASP A 260 1.05 -44.95 14.52
N SER A 261 1.63 -43.76 14.65
CA SER A 261 0.85 -42.53 14.82
C SER A 261 0.41 -41.95 13.47
N ARG A 262 -0.85 -41.49 13.41
CA ARG A 262 -1.48 -40.87 12.22
C ARG A 262 -0.58 -39.77 11.65
N VAL A 263 -0.59 -39.63 10.32
CA VAL A 263 0.00 -38.47 9.63
C VAL A 263 -0.58 -37.19 10.23
N GLY A 264 0.26 -36.37 10.86
CA GLY A 264 -0.09 -35.03 11.31
C GLY A 264 0.37 -33.99 10.28
N TYR A 265 -0.30 -32.84 10.26
CA TYR A 265 0.15 -31.67 9.52
C TYR A 265 0.55 -30.62 10.55
N SER A 266 1.80 -30.14 10.47
CA SER A 266 2.30 -29.06 11.31
C SER A 266 2.59 -27.84 10.46
N ARG A 267 2.38 -26.66 11.02
CA ARG A 267 2.51 -25.40 10.33
C ARG A 267 3.68 -24.62 10.92
N HIS A 268 4.75 -24.55 10.16
CA HIS A 268 5.95 -23.86 10.58
C HIS A 268 5.80 -22.36 10.31
N VAL A 269 6.01 -21.55 11.34
CA VAL A 269 5.91 -20.09 11.31
C VAL A 269 7.28 -19.52 11.65
N LEU A 270 7.98 -18.99 10.65
CA LEU A 270 9.26 -18.32 10.85
C LEU A 270 9.02 -16.81 10.97
N CYS A 271 9.53 -16.19 12.03
CA CYS A 271 9.44 -14.74 12.24
C CYS A 271 10.83 -14.10 12.33
N GLU A 272 11.09 -13.07 11.53
CA GLU A 272 12.26 -12.20 11.69
C GLU A 272 12.03 -11.17 12.80
N ALA A 273 13.13 -10.67 13.34
CA ALA A 273 13.29 -9.75 14.47
C ALA A 273 13.71 -10.40 15.80
N SER A 274 13.75 -11.73 15.92
CA SER A 274 14.22 -12.32 17.18
C SER A 274 14.96 -13.65 17.09
N THR A 275 15.39 -14.13 15.91
CA THR A 275 15.98 -15.47 15.79
C THR A 275 15.15 -16.59 16.44
N HIS A 276 13.83 -16.42 16.61
CA HIS A 276 12.94 -17.43 17.19
C HIS A 276 12.22 -18.18 16.06
N TYR A 277 12.33 -19.51 16.07
CA TYR A 277 11.57 -20.40 15.21
C TYR A 277 10.33 -20.88 15.97
N ILE A 278 9.13 -20.55 15.48
CA ILE A 278 7.89 -20.99 16.13
C ILE A 278 7.27 -22.07 15.26
N THR A 279 7.26 -23.30 15.75
CA THR A 279 6.48 -24.35 15.10
C THR A 279 5.11 -24.36 15.74
N SER A 280 4.08 -24.01 14.97
CA SER A 280 2.69 -24.26 15.37
C SER A 280 2.22 -25.56 14.73
N TYR A 281 1.27 -26.25 15.32
CA TYR A 281 0.65 -27.38 14.64
C TYR A 281 -0.81 -27.49 15.01
N LYS A 282 -1.57 -28.04 14.06
CA LYS A 282 -3.02 -28.12 14.15
C LYS A 282 -3.40 -29.44 14.79
N VAL A 283 -3.88 -29.39 16.03
CA VAL A 283 -4.59 -30.52 16.64
C VAL A 283 -6.03 -30.47 16.10
N LYS A 284 -6.58 -31.64 15.73
CA LYS A 284 -7.86 -31.82 15.03
C LYS A 284 -8.94 -30.76 15.36
N GLU A 285 -9.55 -30.25 14.29
CA GLU A 285 -10.69 -29.34 14.26
C GLU A 285 -10.59 -28.11 15.17
N LYS A 286 -9.91 -27.09 14.62
CA LYS A 286 -9.91 -25.64 14.95
C LYS A 286 -8.78 -25.09 15.81
N LYS A 287 -7.98 -25.88 16.54
CA LYS A 287 -6.99 -25.32 17.49
C LYS A 287 -5.55 -25.48 17.02
N GLU A 288 -4.81 -24.37 16.94
CA GLU A 288 -3.36 -24.35 16.69
C GLU A 288 -2.63 -24.11 18.02
N LEU A 289 -1.80 -25.09 18.41
CA LEU A 289 -0.88 -24.97 19.55
C LEU A 289 0.52 -24.67 19.03
N TYR A 290 1.34 -23.98 19.81
CA TYR A 290 2.74 -23.71 19.46
C TYR A 290 3.70 -24.43 20.39
N SER A 291 4.80 -24.92 19.82
CA SER A 291 5.98 -25.33 20.57
C SER A 291 7.15 -24.44 20.20
N PHE A 292 7.88 -23.99 21.22
CA PHE A 292 9.13 -23.30 21.03
C PHE A 292 10.23 -24.31 20.79
N PHE A 293 10.97 -24.13 19.70
CA PHE A 293 12.30 -24.68 19.58
C PHE A 293 13.25 -23.49 19.68
N GLU A 294 14.13 -23.48 20.68
CA GLU A 294 15.29 -22.59 20.64
C GLU A 294 15.98 -22.80 19.30
N CYS A 295 16.21 -21.69 18.57
CA CYS A 295 17.00 -21.75 17.37
C CYS A 295 18.38 -22.29 17.76
N PRO A 296 18.86 -23.40 17.16
CA PRO A 296 20.28 -23.69 17.23
C PRO A 296 20.94 -22.52 16.49
N VAL A 297 21.52 -21.58 17.23
CA VAL A 297 22.15 -20.32 16.79
C VAL A 297 23.26 -20.53 15.73
N ASN A 298 23.51 -21.77 15.29
CA ASN A 298 24.62 -22.15 14.43
C ASN A 298 24.30 -22.31 12.94
N HIS A 299 23.10 -21.98 12.44
CA HIS A 299 22.76 -22.22 11.02
C HIS A 299 22.15 -21.08 10.19
N ILE A 300 22.19 -19.83 10.66
CA ILE A 300 21.82 -18.68 9.80
C ILE A 300 22.95 -17.64 9.80
N VAL A 301 24.12 -18.06 9.33
CA VAL A 301 25.05 -17.17 8.63
C VAL A 301 25.57 -17.97 7.44
N GLN A 302 24.97 -17.76 6.27
CA GLN A 302 25.58 -17.84 4.95
C GLN A 302 24.68 -17.17 3.92
#